data_AF-A0A101XUW8-F1
#
_entry.id   AF-A0A101XUW8-F1
#
_cell.length_a   1.000
_cell.length_b   1.000
_cell.length_c   1.000
_cell.angle_alpha   90.00
_cell.angle_beta   90.00
_cell.angle_gamma   90.00
#
_symmetry.space_group_name_H-M   'P 1'
#
loop_
_entity.id
_entity.type
_entity.pdbx_description
1 polymer ?
#
loop_
_entity_poly.entity_id
_entity_poly.type
_entity_poly.pdbx_seq_one_letter_code
_entity_poly.pdbx_strand_id
1 'polypeptide(L)'
;MKYSIPLRYSIHVPLVFYPFPVDFLRLAALDLSCRSTSRILNSLLENNYITIGDVLNATKHDLLNTPNFGQKGLHVVFDMLETLSRRPELILKIEFLEQPTQDKIERLKHVPPIRKQLLELGILSLGD
;
A
#
# COMPACT_ATOMS: atom_id res chain seq x y z
N MET A 1 25.69 -15.34 -0.61
CA MET A 1 24.53 -14.51 -1.04
C MET A 1 23.33 -14.90 -0.20
N LYS A 2 22.83 -14.03 0.68
CA LYS A 2 21.56 -14.27 1.37
C LYS A 2 20.45 -14.06 0.34
N TYR A 3 19.65 -15.10 0.08
CA TYR A 3 18.48 -15.02 -0.81
C TYR A 3 17.62 -13.82 -0.42
N SER A 4 17.55 -12.80 -1.29
CA SER A 4 16.66 -11.67 -1.11
C SER A 4 15.25 -12.12 -1.52
N ILE A 5 14.42 -12.45 -0.53
CA ILE A 5 13.04 -12.87 -0.78
C ILE A 5 12.13 -11.64 -0.95
N PRO A 6 11.13 -11.70 -1.86
CA PRO A 6 10.10 -10.69 -1.96
C PRO A 6 9.37 -10.44 -0.64
N LEU A 7 8.96 -9.19 -0.39
CA LEU A 7 8.31 -8.80 0.85
C LEU A 7 6.99 -9.54 1.12
N ARG A 8 6.26 -9.94 0.08
CA ARG A 8 5.00 -10.72 0.17
C ARG A 8 5.12 -12.03 0.95
N TYR A 9 6.33 -12.58 1.10
CA TYR A 9 6.57 -13.78 1.92
C TYR A 9 6.84 -13.45 3.40
N SER A 10 7.04 -12.18 3.73
CA SER A 10 7.25 -11.69 5.10
C SER A 10 6.02 -10.95 5.65
N ILE A 11 5.22 -10.32 4.79
CA ILE A 11 4.03 -9.55 5.16
C ILE A 11 2.84 -10.02 4.33
N HIS A 12 1.78 -10.44 5.01
CA HIS A 12 0.57 -10.97 4.38
C HIS A 12 -0.49 -9.88 4.17
N VAL A 13 -0.27 -9.03 3.16
CA VAL A 13 -1.32 -8.11 2.68
C VAL A 13 -2.29 -8.87 1.77
N PRO A 14 -3.62 -8.76 1.95
CA PRO A 14 -4.59 -9.40 1.07
C PRO A 14 -4.38 -9.01 -0.41
N LEU A 15 -4.49 -10.00 -1.31
CA LEU A 15 -4.22 -9.81 -2.75
C LEU A 15 -5.08 -8.71 -3.39
N VAL A 16 -6.28 -8.45 -2.86
CA VAL A 16 -7.18 -7.39 -3.32
C VAL A 16 -6.51 -6.00 -3.31
N PHE A 17 -5.53 -5.77 -2.43
CA PHE A 17 -4.83 -4.49 -2.31
C PHE A 17 -3.62 -4.36 -3.23
N TYR A 18 -3.17 -5.43 -3.89
CA TYR A 18 -2.01 -5.37 -4.79
C TYR A 18 -2.15 -4.32 -5.91
N PRO A 19 -3.31 -4.16 -6.58
CA PRO A 19 -3.47 -3.14 -7.62
C PRO A 19 -3.66 -1.72 -7.07
N PHE A 20 -3.69 -1.52 -5.75
CA PHE A 20 -3.93 -0.20 -5.17
C PHE A 20 -2.68 0.68 -5.29
N PRO A 21 -2.83 2.00 -5.53
CA PRO A 21 -1.71 2.92 -5.56
C PRO A 21 -0.89 2.85 -4.26
N VAL A 22 0.42 2.97 -4.35
CA VAL A 22 1.29 2.94 -3.15
C VAL A 22 0.93 4.03 -2.15
N ASP A 23 0.44 5.17 -2.62
CA ASP A 23 -0.04 6.28 -1.77
C ASP A 23 -1.23 5.91 -0.88
N PHE A 24 -1.95 4.84 -1.20
CA PHE A 24 -3.00 4.30 -0.33
C PHE A 24 -2.45 3.93 1.06
N LEU A 25 -1.17 3.52 1.14
CA LEU A 25 -0.50 3.23 2.41
C LEU A 25 -0.46 4.42 3.37
N ARG A 26 -0.70 5.65 2.89
CA ARG A 26 -0.83 6.82 3.77
C ARG A 26 -1.92 6.64 4.81
N LEU A 27 -3.04 5.96 4.50
CA LEU A 27 -4.09 5.65 5.49
C LEU A 27 -3.63 4.70 6.60
N ALA A 28 -2.58 3.93 6.33
CA ALA A 28 -1.96 3.03 7.28
C ALA A 28 -0.80 3.67 8.05
N ALA A 29 -0.47 4.94 7.78
CA ALA A 29 0.53 5.68 8.55
C ALA A 29 -0.04 6.09 9.92
N LEU A 30 0.84 6.17 10.93
CA LEU A 30 0.46 6.65 12.27
C LEU A 30 -0.04 8.10 12.26
N ASP A 31 0.49 8.92 11.33
CA ASP A 31 0.11 10.32 11.13
C ASP A 31 0.05 10.61 9.62
N LEU A 32 -1.16 10.91 9.14
CA LEU A 32 -1.49 11.23 7.76
C LEU A 32 -0.74 12.48 7.24
N SER A 33 -0.40 13.41 8.14
CA SER A 33 0.27 14.67 7.83
C SER A 33 1.80 14.60 7.95
N CYS A 34 2.34 13.44 8.34
CA CYS A 34 3.75 13.30 8.61
C CYS A 34 4.58 13.49 7.32
N ARG A 35 5.37 14.58 7.29
CA ARG A 35 6.27 14.91 6.17
C ARG A 35 7.23 13.76 5.83
N SER A 36 7.62 12.93 6.81
CA SER A 36 8.47 11.77 6.56
C SER A 36 7.76 10.73 5.71
N THR A 37 6.49 10.42 6.02
CA THR A 37 5.65 9.49 5.24
C THR A 37 5.54 9.95 3.80
N SER A 38 5.28 11.24 3.57
CA SER A 38 5.18 11.79 2.21
C SER A 38 6.47 11.63 1.41
N ARG A 39 7.63 11.90 2.02
CA ARG A 39 8.93 11.70 1.35
C ARG A 39 9.20 10.24 1.01
N ILE A 40 8.81 9.32 1.89
CA ILE A 40 9.00 7.88 1.70
C ILE A 40 8.11 7.36 0.55
N LEU A 41 6.84 7.73 0.53
CA LEU A 41 5.91 7.36 -0.55
C LEU A 41 6.32 7.99 -1.89
N ASN A 42 6.74 9.26 -1.89
CA ASN A 42 7.25 9.91 -3.09
C ASN A 42 8.51 9.22 -3.62
N SER A 43 9.44 8.84 -2.75
CA SER A 43 10.63 8.09 -3.15
C SER A 43 10.27 6.75 -3.81
N LEU A 44 9.24 6.04 -3.33
CA LEU A 44 8.75 4.83 -3.99
C LEU A 44 8.19 5.12 -5.38
N LEU A 45 7.34 6.14 -5.50
CA LEU A 45 6.74 6.56 -6.77
C LEU A 45 7.78 6.99 -7.80
N GLU A 46 8.76 7.81 -7.41
CA GLU A 46 9.86 8.28 -8.24
C GLU A 46 10.71 7.13 -8.79
N ASN A 47 10.65 5.96 -8.14
CA ASN A 47 11.38 4.76 -8.51
C ASN A 47 10.49 3.63 -9.05
N ASN A 48 9.32 4.00 -9.58
CA ASN A 48 8.39 3.11 -10.28
C ASN A 48 7.71 2.03 -9.41
N TYR A 49 7.70 2.21 -8.09
CA TYR A 49 6.83 1.43 -7.21
C TYR A 49 5.47 2.11 -7.14
N ILE A 50 4.63 1.90 -8.16
CA ILE A 50 3.38 2.62 -8.35
C ILE A 50 2.25 2.03 -7.51
N THR A 51 2.28 0.72 -7.31
CA THR A 51 1.26 -0.06 -6.61
C THR A 51 1.82 -0.76 -5.38
N ILE A 52 0.93 -1.17 -4.47
CA ILE A 52 1.30 -2.00 -3.31
C ILE A 52 1.89 -3.33 -3.77
N GLY A 53 1.40 -3.88 -4.88
CA GLY A 53 1.96 -5.08 -5.49
C GLY A 53 3.42 -4.92 -5.91
N ASP A 54 3.80 -3.76 -6.47
CA ASP A 54 5.19 -3.49 -6.86
C ASP A 54 6.12 -3.56 -5.63
N VAL A 55 5.71 -2.93 -4.52
CA VAL A 55 6.46 -2.95 -3.25
C VAL A 55 6.52 -4.36 -2.66
N LEU A 56 5.41 -5.11 -2.66
CA LEU A 56 5.34 -6.46 -2.08
C LEU A 56 6.14 -7.49 -2.90
N ASN A 57 6.31 -7.26 -4.20
CA ASN A 57 7.12 -8.10 -5.07
C ASN A 57 8.61 -7.75 -5.03
N ALA A 58 8.96 -6.55 -4.56
CA ALA A 58 10.34 -6.14 -4.32
C ALA A 58 10.95 -6.88 -3.12
N THR A 59 12.27 -6.94 -3.07
CA THR A 59 13.00 -7.41 -1.89
C THR A 59 13.43 -6.22 -1.02
N LYS A 60 13.81 -6.49 0.25
CA LYS A 60 14.42 -5.46 1.10
C LYS A 60 15.66 -4.83 0.44
N HIS A 61 16.42 -5.61 -0.33
CA HIS A 61 17.63 -5.13 -1.00
C HIS A 61 17.28 -4.15 -2.12
N ASP A 62 16.28 -4.47 -2.95
CA ASP A 62 15.85 -3.60 -4.05
C ASP A 62 15.37 -2.25 -3.52
N LEU A 63 14.56 -2.26 -2.46
CA LEU A 63 14.07 -1.05 -1.81
C LEU A 63 15.22 -0.23 -1.19
N LEU A 64 16.19 -0.87 -0.53
CA LEU A 64 17.31 -0.14 0.08
C LEU A 64 18.32 0.43 -0.94
N ASN A 65 18.34 -0.08 -2.16
CA ASN A 65 19.13 0.48 -3.26
C ASN A 65 18.38 1.56 -4.05
N THR A 66 17.14 1.87 -3.65
CA THR A 66 16.30 2.85 -4.32
C THR A 66 16.77 4.28 -3.93
N PRO A 67 17.05 5.17 -4.90
CA PRO A 67 17.34 6.58 -4.63
C PRO A 67 16.33 7.22 -3.68
N ASN A 68 16.84 8.00 -2.71
CA ASN A 68 16.06 8.69 -1.68
C ASN A 68 15.28 7.77 -0.72
N PHE A 69 15.50 6.44 -0.79
CA PHE A 69 14.92 5.45 0.11
C PHE A 69 16.00 4.85 1.00
N GLY A 70 15.74 4.74 2.31
CA GLY A 70 16.72 4.23 3.27
C GLY A 70 16.10 3.37 4.35
N GLN A 71 16.89 2.96 5.34
CA GLN A 71 16.43 2.06 6.43
C GLN A 71 15.17 2.57 7.15
N LYS A 72 15.10 3.88 7.40
CA LYS A 72 13.90 4.50 7.98
C LYS A 72 12.68 4.36 7.07
N GLY A 73 12.86 4.56 5.76
CA GLY A 73 11.80 4.37 4.76
C GLY A 73 11.31 2.93 4.74
N LEU A 74 12.24 1.97 4.75
CA LEU A 74 11.91 0.55 4.79
C LEU A 74 11.09 0.21 6.03
N HIS A 75 11.49 0.68 7.21
CA HIS A 75 10.78 0.44 8.47
C HIS A 75 9.34 0.98 8.41
N VAL A 76 9.18 2.24 8.00
CA VAL A 76 7.86 2.89 7.91
C VAL A 76 6.95 2.19 6.89
N VAL A 77 7.48 1.77 5.74
CA VAL A 77 6.71 1.01 4.74
C VAL A 77 6.28 -0.34 5.28
N PHE A 78 7.16 -1.04 6.01
CA PHE A 78 6.82 -2.28 6.69
C PHE A 78 5.67 -2.08 7.68
N ASP A 79 5.74 -1.06 8.52
CA ASP A 79 4.70 -0.74 9.49
C ASP A 79 3.35 -0.43 8.81
N MET A 80 3.37 0.32 7.70
CA MET A 80 2.16 0.62 6.93
C MET A 80 1.58 -0.64 6.28
N LEU A 81 2.41 -1.53 5.73
CA LEU A 81 1.96 -2.80 5.14
C LEU A 81 1.39 -3.75 6.20
N GLU A 82 2.02 -3.85 7.38
CA GLU A 82 1.49 -4.63 8.50
C GLU A 82 0.17 -4.04 9.02
N THR A 83 0.08 -2.71 9.10
CA THR A 83 -1.15 -2.03 9.50
C THR A 83 -2.27 -2.30 8.51
N LEU A 84 -2.01 -2.21 7.21
CA LEU A 84 -3.00 -2.55 6.18
C LEU A 84 -3.43 -4.01 6.24
N SER A 85 -2.48 -4.93 6.48
CA SER A 85 -2.78 -6.36 6.67
C SER A 85 -3.74 -6.61 7.84
N ARG A 86 -3.54 -5.90 8.96
CA ARG A 86 -4.38 -6.00 10.17
C ARG A 86 -5.67 -5.20 10.07
N ARG A 87 -5.70 -4.17 9.24
CA ARG A 87 -6.79 -3.18 9.13
C ARG A 87 -7.19 -2.92 7.68
N PRO A 88 -7.70 -3.95 6.97
CA PRO A 88 -8.09 -3.79 5.58
C PRO A 88 -9.30 -2.84 5.38
N GLU A 89 -10.07 -2.56 6.45
CA GLU A 89 -11.18 -1.60 6.45
C GLU A 89 -10.74 -0.14 6.22
N LEU A 90 -9.44 0.14 6.23
CA LEU A 90 -8.90 1.47 5.87
C LEU A 90 -9.33 1.93 4.47
N ILE A 91 -9.69 1.01 3.57
CA ILE A 91 -10.26 1.36 2.26
C ILE A 91 -11.58 2.14 2.34
N LEU A 92 -12.30 2.07 3.46
CA LEU A 92 -13.52 2.84 3.69
C LEU A 92 -13.24 4.29 4.11
N LYS A 93 -11.96 4.65 4.27
CA LYS A 93 -11.48 5.95 4.76
C LYS A 93 -10.75 6.76 3.70
N ILE A 94 -11.03 6.51 2.43
CA ILE A 94 -10.32 7.14 1.31
C ILE A 94 -10.60 8.64 1.20
N GLU A 95 -11.63 9.15 1.88
CA GLU A 95 -11.94 10.59 2.00
C GLU A 95 -10.85 11.39 2.71
N PHE A 96 -9.93 10.73 3.44
CA PHE A 96 -8.76 11.37 4.04
C PHE A 96 -7.54 11.41 3.11
N LEU A 97 -7.65 10.88 1.89
CA LEU A 97 -6.60 10.96 0.88
C LEU A 97 -6.79 12.17 -0.03
N GLU A 98 -5.67 12.69 -0.53
CA GLU A 98 -5.69 13.75 -1.54
C GLU A 98 -6.11 13.21 -2.91
N GLN A 99 -6.71 14.08 -3.71
CA GLN A 99 -6.89 13.80 -5.14
C GLN A 99 -5.53 13.87 -5.87
N PRO A 100 -5.28 13.03 -6.89
CA PRO A 100 -6.21 12.13 -7.59
C PRO A 100 -6.29 10.71 -7.00
N THR A 101 -5.66 10.44 -5.86
CA THR A 101 -5.55 9.08 -5.30
C THR A 101 -6.90 8.54 -4.87
N GLN A 102 -7.75 9.38 -4.29
CA GLN A 102 -9.12 9.03 -3.92
C GLN A 102 -9.92 8.54 -5.15
N ASP A 103 -9.93 9.28 -6.26
CA ASP A 103 -10.65 8.90 -7.48
C ASP A 103 -10.16 7.56 -8.06
N LYS A 104 -8.85 7.30 -8.03
CA LYS A 104 -8.28 6.03 -8.50
C LYS A 104 -8.78 4.86 -7.67
N ILE A 105 -8.77 5.00 -6.34
CA ILE A 105 -9.21 3.94 -5.43
C ILE A 105 -10.71 3.71 -5.57
N GLU A 106 -11.51 4.78 -5.69
CA GLU A 106 -12.95 4.65 -5.86
C GLU A 106 -13.29 3.88 -7.15
N ARG A 107 -12.58 4.15 -8.25
CA ARG A 107 -12.72 3.38 -9.49
C ARG A 107 -12.30 1.91 -9.28
N LEU A 108 -11.20 1.65 -8.59
CA LEU A 108 -10.72 0.28 -8.32
C LEU A 108 -11.73 -0.53 -7.49
N LYS A 109 -12.39 0.07 -6.49
CA LYS A 109 -13.44 -0.60 -5.68
C LYS A 109 -14.59 -1.14 -6.52
N HIS A 110 -14.84 -0.56 -7.69
CA HIS A 110 -15.90 -0.96 -8.61
C HIS A 110 -15.45 -1.99 -9.66
N VAL A 111 -14.15 -2.26 -9.78
CA VAL A 111 -13.63 -3.28 -10.70
C VAL A 111 -14.13 -4.66 -10.23
N PRO A 112 -14.82 -5.46 -11.08
CA PRO A 112 -15.53 -6.67 -10.63
C PRO A 112 -14.71 -7.65 -9.78
N PRO A 113 -13.46 -8.05 -10.15
CA PRO A 113 -12.67 -8.93 -9.30
C PRO A 113 -12.27 -8.31 -7.96
N ILE A 114 -12.07 -6.98 -7.90
CA ILE A 114 -11.72 -6.27 -6.66
C ILE A 114 -12.96 -6.18 -5.78
N ARG A 115 -14.08 -5.70 -6.33
CA ARG A 115 -15.35 -5.58 -5.61
C ARG A 115 -15.77 -6.90 -4.97
N LYS A 116 -15.70 -8.00 -5.73
CA LYS A 116 -16.01 -9.34 -5.23
C LYS A 116 -15.12 -9.73 -4.03
N GLN A 117 -13.81 -9.51 -4.13
CA GLN A 117 -12.89 -9.82 -3.03
C GLN A 117 -13.13 -8.94 -1.80
N LEU A 118 -13.46 -7.66 -1.98
CA LEU A 118 -13.81 -6.77 -0.87
C LEU A 118 -15.11 -7.19 -0.17
N LEU A 119 -16.10 -7.70 -0.92
CA LEU A 119 -17.32 -8.31 -0.36
C LEU A 119 -17.00 -9.61 0.39
N GLU A 120 -16.17 -10.49 -0.17
CA GLU A 120 -15.75 -11.75 0.47
C GLU A 120 -14.95 -11.52 1.77
N LEU A 121 -14.20 -10.42 1.83
CA LEU A 121 -13.51 -9.98 3.05
C LEU A 121 -14.45 -9.29 4.06
N GLY A 122 -15.72 -9.09 3.74
CA GLY A 122 -16.69 -8.42 4.59
C GLY A 122 -16.42 -6.92 4.77
N ILE A 123 -15.64 -6.31 3.87
CA ILE A 123 -15.28 -4.89 3.92
C ILE A 123 -16.35 -4.03 3.27
N LEU A 124 -16.86 -4.47 2.11
CA LEU A 124 -18.01 -3.85 1.46
C LEU A 124 -19.28 -4.64 1.77
N SER A 125 -20.41 -3.96 1.68
CA SER A 125 -21.76 -4.52 1.72
C SER A 125 -22.37 -4.57 0.31
N LEU A 126 -23.38 -5.42 0.11
CA LEU A 126 -24.07 -5.53 -1.19
C LEU A 126 -24.72 -4.22 -1.69
N GLY A 127 -24.93 -3.25 -0.78
CA GLY A 127 -25.52 -1.94 -1.07
C GLY A 127 -24.54 -0.78 -1.24
N ASP A 128 -23.23 -1.01 -1.07
CA ASP A 128 -22.19 -0.01 -1.37
C ASP A 128 -21.93 0.10 -2.88
#